data_AF-A0A383RWE4-F1
#
_entry.id   AF-A0A383RWE4-F1
#
_cell.length_a   1.000
_cell.length_b   1.000
_cell.length_c   1.000
_cell.angle_alpha   90.00
_cell.angle_beta   90.00
_cell.angle_gamma   90.00
#
_symmetry.space_group_name_H-M   'P 1'
#
loop_
_entity.id
_entity.type
_entity.pdbx_description
1 polymer ?
#
loop_
_entity_poly.entity_id
_entity_poly.type
_entity_poly.pdbx_seq_one_letter_code
_entity_poly.pdbx_strand_id
1 'polypeptide(L)'
;MDQSVGSDTYIAMSKGHHDLDVFMAEAVKECPGWFLGGPQHKWCKTVPDRSGEFAHRYVFVEEGTPGAWPATYCWEFGEDYKRYNDEVQP
;
A
#
# COMPACT_ATOMS: atom_id res chain seq x y z
N MET A 1 -14.00 16.55 19.05
CA MET A 1 -12.82 15.77 19.46
C MET A 1 -12.72 14.64 18.45
N ASP A 2 -11.99 14.84 17.37
CA ASP A 2 -11.76 13.79 16.37
C ASP A 2 -10.59 12.93 16.87
N GLN A 3 -10.90 11.72 17.32
CA GLN A 3 -9.89 10.73 17.62
C GLN A 3 -9.29 10.25 16.30
N SER A 4 -7.97 10.34 16.18
CA SER A 4 -7.22 9.73 15.08
C SER A 4 -7.49 8.22 15.05
N VAL A 5 -8.11 7.73 13.98
CA VAL A 5 -8.50 6.30 13.80
C VAL A 5 -7.47 5.46 13.02
N GLY A 6 -6.26 5.93 12.77
CA GLY A 6 -5.33 5.24 11.85
C GLY A 6 -3.94 5.07 12.41
N SER A 7 -3.70 4.02 13.19
CA SER A 7 -2.35 3.52 13.49
C SER A 7 -2.09 2.11 12.95
N ASP A 8 -3.15 1.35 12.62
CA ASP A 8 -3.06 -0.08 12.32
C ASP A 8 -3.61 -0.42 10.93
N THR A 9 -3.51 0.48 9.95
CA THR A 9 -3.84 0.10 8.57
C THR A 9 -2.65 -0.63 7.95
N TYR A 10 -2.78 -1.93 7.74
CA TYR A 10 -1.77 -2.69 7.00
C TYR A 10 -1.72 -2.24 5.54
N ILE A 11 -0.51 -1.97 5.05
CA ILE A 11 -0.26 -1.51 3.68
C ILE A 11 0.80 -2.42 3.07
N ALA A 12 0.52 -2.96 1.89
CA ALA A 12 1.52 -3.61 1.05
C ALA A 12 1.83 -2.69 -0.14
N MET A 13 3.12 -2.46 -0.37
CA MET A 13 3.61 -1.60 -1.45
C MET A 13 4.85 -2.20 -2.08
N SER A 14 4.88 -2.20 -3.42
CA SER A 14 6.06 -2.60 -4.19
C SER A 14 6.46 -1.51 -5.17
N LYS A 15 7.77 -1.40 -5.44
CA LYS A 15 8.33 -0.48 -6.42
C LYS A 15 8.06 -1.01 -7.83
N GLY A 16 7.46 -0.19 -8.67
CA GLY A 16 6.98 -0.51 -10.02
C GLY A 16 5.47 -0.39 -10.16
N HIS A 17 4.99 -0.07 -11.36
CA HIS A 17 3.58 -0.24 -11.74
C HIS A 17 3.41 -1.66 -12.29
N HIS A 18 3.03 -2.57 -11.40
CA HIS A 18 2.81 -3.99 -11.69
C HIS A 18 1.41 -4.21 -12.23
N ASP A 19 1.17 -5.35 -12.87
CA ASP A 19 -0.22 -5.76 -13.10
C ASP A 19 -0.95 -5.89 -11.75
N LEU A 20 -2.14 -5.29 -11.65
CA LEU A 20 -2.85 -5.15 -10.37
C LEU A 20 -3.34 -6.51 -9.85
N ASP A 21 -3.81 -7.39 -10.73
CA ASP A 21 -4.29 -8.72 -10.35
C ASP A 21 -3.13 -9.62 -9.92
N VAL A 22 -2.01 -9.59 -10.65
CA VAL A 22 -0.79 -10.32 -10.27
C VAL A 22 -0.25 -9.80 -8.94
N PHE A 23 -0.18 -8.48 -8.75
CA PHE A 23 0.27 -7.88 -7.50
C PHE A 23 -0.62 -8.30 -6.33
N MET A 24 -1.95 -8.25 -6.48
CA MET A 24 -2.86 -8.67 -5.41
C MET A 24 -2.73 -10.14 -5.09
N ALA A 25 -2.62 -11.01 -6.10
CA ALA A 25 -2.49 -12.44 -5.90
C ALA A 25 -1.24 -12.81 -5.08
N GLU A 26 -0.14 -12.09 -5.26
CA GLU A 26 1.07 -12.29 -4.44
C GLU A 26 0.96 -11.60 -3.08
N ALA A 27 0.41 -10.37 -3.01
CA ALA A 27 0.26 -9.64 -1.76
C ALA A 27 -0.61 -10.38 -0.72
N VAL A 28 -1.73 -11.00 -1.14
CA VAL A 28 -2.59 -11.77 -0.22
C VAL A 28 -1.92 -13.06 0.26
N LYS A 29 -1.05 -13.67 -0.55
CA LYS A 29 -0.28 -14.86 -0.16
C LYS A 29 0.83 -14.52 0.82
N GLU A 30 1.53 -13.41 0.60
CA GLU A 30 2.63 -12.96 1.47
C GLU A 30 2.14 -12.38 2.79
N CYS A 31 0.93 -11.80 2.80
CA CYS A 31 0.34 -11.14 3.96
C CYS A 31 -1.04 -11.73 4.34
N PRO A 32 -1.10 -13.01 4.73
CA PRO A 32 -2.36 -13.63 5.16
C PRO A 32 -2.93 -12.92 6.39
N GLY A 33 -4.27 -12.80 6.45
CA GLY A 33 -4.96 -12.10 7.54
C GLY A 33 -4.95 -10.57 7.49
N TRP A 34 -4.29 -9.95 6.50
CA TRP A 34 -4.27 -8.47 6.37
C TRP A 34 -5.47 -7.91 5.57
N PHE A 35 -6.37 -8.78 5.09
CA PHE A 35 -7.58 -8.43 4.36
C PHE A 35 -7.35 -7.36 3.28
N LEU A 36 -6.30 -7.53 2.47
CA LEU A 36 -5.83 -6.51 1.53
C LEU A 36 -6.77 -6.34 0.33
N GLY A 37 -6.97 -5.09 -0.10
CA GLY A 37 -7.75 -4.72 -1.28
C GLY A 37 -7.33 -3.38 -1.87
N GLY A 38 -8.03 -2.95 -2.92
CA GLY A 38 -7.83 -1.67 -3.58
C GLY A 38 -6.44 -1.50 -4.22
N PRO A 39 -5.95 -2.44 -5.04
CA PRO A 39 -4.67 -2.25 -5.71
C PRO A 39 -4.70 -1.03 -6.62
N GLN A 40 -3.69 -0.16 -6.50
CA GLN A 40 -3.58 1.04 -7.33
C GLN A 40 -2.13 1.35 -7.69
N HIS A 41 -1.96 1.93 -8.88
CA HIS A 41 -0.72 2.60 -9.26
C HIS A 41 -0.65 3.99 -8.62
N LYS A 42 0.49 4.27 -8.02
CA LYS A 42 0.84 5.58 -7.45
C LYS A 42 2.23 5.98 -7.90
N TRP A 43 2.53 7.26 -7.77
CA TRP A 43 3.89 7.76 -7.80
C TRP A 43 4.29 8.09 -6.37
N CYS A 44 5.46 7.62 -5.95
CA CYS A 44 5.94 7.76 -4.59
C CYS A 44 7.28 8.49 -4.56
N LYS A 45 7.55 9.23 -3.49
CA LYS A 45 8.86 9.80 -3.20
C LYS A 45 9.30 9.40 -1.80
N THR A 46 10.56 9.03 -1.69
CA THR A 46 11.21 8.79 -0.40
C THR A 46 11.74 10.11 0.13
N VAL A 47 11.27 10.52 1.30
CA VAL A 47 11.70 11.77 1.96
C VAL A 47 12.27 11.44 3.34
N PRO A 48 13.30 12.17 3.82
CA PRO A 48 13.77 12.00 5.19
C PRO A 48 12.65 12.35 6.17
N ASP A 49 12.51 11.55 7.22
CA ASP A 49 11.59 11.87 8.30
C ASP A 49 12.18 12.99 9.18
N ARG A 50 11.38 14.01 9.46
CA ARG A 50 11.80 15.14 10.30
C ARG A 50 11.47 14.97 11.77
N SER A 51 10.56 14.05 12.13
CA SER A 51 10.27 13.75 13.54
C SER A 51 11.32 12.84 14.18
N GLY A 52 12.11 12.13 13.36
CA GLY A 52 13.14 11.20 13.83
C GLY A 52 12.58 9.86 14.31
N GLU A 53 11.30 9.59 14.02
CA GLU A 53 10.61 8.35 14.38
C GLU A 53 10.96 7.23 13.39
N PHE A 54 11.17 7.60 12.13
CA PHE A 54 11.57 6.70 11.06
C PHE A 54 12.84 7.22 10.38
N ALA A 55 13.54 6.37 9.63
CA ALA A 55 14.66 6.83 8.79
C ALA A 55 14.17 7.66 7.60
N HIS A 56 13.00 7.32 7.06
CA HIS A 56 12.40 7.95 5.89
C HIS A 56 10.88 7.72 5.89
N ARG A 57 10.18 8.54 5.11
CA ARG A 57 8.76 8.37 4.79
C ARG A 57 8.57 8.19 3.29
N TYR A 58 7.54 7.44 2.95
CA TYR A 58 7.05 7.28 1.58
C TYR A 58 5.83 8.19 1.40
N VAL A 59 5.90 9.10 0.43
CA VAL A 59 4.85 10.09 0.18
C VAL A 59 4.34 9.91 -1.24
N PHE A 60 3.03 9.78 -1.40
CA PHE A 60 2.42 9.77 -2.73
C PHE A 60 2.44 11.18 -3.33
N VAL A 61 2.83 11.26 -4.60
CA VAL A 61 3.02 12.51 -5.36
C VAL A 61 2.45 12.32 -6.77
N GLU A 62 2.45 13.39 -7.55
CA GLU A 62 2.06 13.35 -8.96
C GLU A 62 3.17 12.76 -9.84
N GLU A 63 2.76 12.17 -10.97
CA GLU A 63 3.65 11.72 -12.03
C GLU A 63 4.56 12.84 -12.52
N GLY A 64 5.83 12.52 -12.80
CA GLY A 64 6.81 13.51 -13.26
C GLY A 64 7.40 14.40 -12.16
N THR A 65 6.94 14.29 -10.91
CA THR A 65 7.59 14.95 -9.77
C THR A 65 9.06 14.51 -9.69
N PRO A 66 10.05 15.44 -9.62
CA PRO A 66 11.46 15.08 -9.57
C PRO A 66 11.81 14.14 -8.41
N GLY A 67 12.40 13.00 -8.74
CA GLY A 67 12.76 11.94 -7.80
C GLY A 67 11.60 11.03 -7.37
N ALA A 68 10.43 11.18 -7.98
CA ALA A 68 9.34 10.21 -7.81
C ALA A 68 9.65 8.90 -8.54
N TRP A 69 9.07 7.82 -8.05
CA TRP A 69 9.19 6.48 -8.61
C TRP A 69 7.81 5.80 -8.62
N PRO A 70 7.53 4.95 -9.63
CA PRO A 70 6.24 4.27 -9.75
C PRO A 70 6.11 3.22 -8.65
N ALA A 71 4.93 3.09 -8.06
CA ALA A 71 4.62 2.14 -7.01
C ALA A 71 3.26 1.50 -7.23
N THR A 72 3.12 0.23 -6.87
CA THR A 72 1.82 -0.43 -6.74
C THR A 72 1.56 -0.64 -5.27
N TYR A 73 0.39 -0.19 -4.80
CA TYR A 73 0.03 -0.24 -3.39
C TYR A 73 -1.38 -0.82 -3.21
N CYS A 74 -1.61 -1.48 -2.09
CA CYS A 74 -2.92 -1.87 -1.59
C CYS A 74 -2.95 -1.69 -0.07
N TRP A 75 -4.14 -1.73 0.52
CA TRP A 75 -4.31 -1.54 1.97
C TRP A 75 -5.41 -2.46 2.51
N GLU A 76 -5.34 -2.70 3.82
CA GLU A 76 -6.35 -3.47 4.55
C GLU A 76 -7.75 -2.88 4.34
N PHE A 77 -8.72 -3.76 4.05
CA PHE A 77 -10.11 -3.42 3.74
C PHE A 77 -10.26 -2.41 2.59
N GLY A 78 -9.29 -2.34 1.69
CA GLY A 78 -9.43 -1.61 0.44
C GLY A 78 -10.57 -2.13 -0.43
N GLU A 79 -10.88 -1.41 -1.50
CA GLU A 79 -11.95 -1.78 -2.44
C GLU A 79 -11.79 -3.23 -2.91
N ASP A 80 -12.90 -3.95 -2.99
CA ASP A 80 -12.94 -5.37 -3.37
C ASP A 80 -12.06 -6.32 -2.53
N TYR A 81 -11.64 -5.96 -1.29
CA TYR A 81 -10.78 -6.85 -0.49
C TYR A 81 -11.34 -8.27 -0.36
N LYS A 82 -12.67 -8.45 -0.25
CA LYS A 82 -13.31 -9.77 -0.18
C LYS A 82 -12.95 -10.63 -1.39
N ARG A 83 -13.06 -10.06 -2.60
CA ARG A 83 -12.72 -10.73 -3.87
C ARG A 83 -11.32 -11.36 -3.83
N TYR A 84 -10.36 -10.71 -3.19
CA TYR A 84 -8.97 -11.18 -3.14
C TYR A 84 -8.68 -12.12 -1.97
N ASN A 85 -9.51 -12.11 -0.92
CA ASN A 85 -9.22 -12.82 0.33
C ASN A 85 -10.12 -14.05 0.56
N ASP A 86 -11.26 -14.18 -0.12
CA ASP A 86 -12.25 -15.23 0.14
C ASP A 86 -11.69 -16.67 0.09
N GLU A 87 -10.62 -16.92 -0.68
CA GLU A 87 -9.99 -18.25 -0.82
C GLU A 87 -8.70 -18.44 -0.02
N VAL A 88 -8.13 -17.35 0.51
CA VAL A 88 -6.78 -17.34 1.12
C VAL A 88 -6.84 -17.30 2.65
N GLN A 89 -8.00 -16.97 3.22
CA GLN A 89 -8.21 -16.98 4.67
C GLN A 89 -8.63 -18.38 5.15
N PRO A 90 -8.07 -18.88 6.27
CA PRO A 90 -8.43 -20.18 6.86
C PRO A 90 -9.82 -20.21 7.51
#